data_AF-A0A9P1I0G7-F1
#
_entry.id   AF-A0A9P1I0G7-F1
#
_cell.length_a   1.000
_cell.length_b   1.000
_cell.length_c   1.000
_cell.angle_alpha   90.00
_cell.angle_beta   90.00
_cell.angle_gamma   90.00
#
_symmetry.space_group_name_H-M   'P 1'
#
loop_
_entity.id
_entity.type
_entity.pdbx_description
1 polymer ?
#
loop_
_entity_poly.entity_id
_entity_poly.type
_entity_poly.pdbx_seq_one_letter_code
_entity_poly.pdbx_strand_id
1 'polypeptide(L)'
;MQKTNYYNKICFNHPLQICNEFGLLEHMAIKVMDFILGADSCDACHCSRSYHCTTKEKPVKRIRTVESILQDVKSLYDENASQGIRLKGEITKWSTDIEILEAVLEQKENEIRECCHELKKICPQFNFVDELNCVFTAMMAHARTLTSLEARKKADKMIENIKDIVNELSKE
;
A
#
# COMPACT_ATOMS: atom_id res chain seq x y z
N MET A 1 -4.53 5.45 -28.76
CA MET A 1 -5.88 6.05 -28.82
C MET A 1 -5.74 7.56 -28.98
N GLN A 2 -6.66 8.22 -29.69
CA GLN A 2 -6.74 9.67 -29.79
C GLN A 2 -8.10 10.13 -29.24
N LYS A 3 -8.12 11.14 -28.37
CA LYS A 3 -9.37 11.69 -27.81
C LYS A 3 -10.19 12.40 -28.88
N THR A 4 -11.50 12.24 -28.82
CA THR A 4 -12.50 12.86 -29.71
C THR A 4 -13.55 13.62 -28.88
N ASN A 5 -14.19 14.63 -29.49
CA ASN A 5 -15.29 15.37 -28.86
C ASN A 5 -16.66 14.67 -29.00
N TYR A 6 -16.68 13.53 -29.71
CA TYR A 6 -17.84 12.69 -29.98
C TYR A 6 -17.57 11.25 -29.50
N TYR A 7 -18.62 10.44 -29.40
CA TYR A 7 -18.52 9.05 -28.95
C TYR A 7 -18.28 8.11 -30.14
N ASN A 8 -17.37 7.17 -29.97
CA ASN A 8 -17.08 6.11 -30.93
C ASN A 8 -17.49 4.77 -30.32
N LYS A 9 -18.14 3.93 -31.13
CA LYS A 9 -18.36 2.52 -30.80
C LYS A 9 -17.24 1.70 -31.44
N ILE A 10 -16.36 1.16 -30.62
CA ILE A 10 -15.19 0.36 -31.06
C ILE A 10 -15.47 -1.12 -30.79
N CYS A 11 -15.07 -1.99 -31.71
CA CYS A 11 -15.12 -3.43 -31.53
C CYS A 11 -13.79 -3.98 -30.97
N PHE A 12 -13.84 -4.78 -29.91
CA PHE A 12 -12.66 -5.44 -29.34
C PHE A 12 -12.07 -6.52 -30.27
N ASN A 13 -12.89 -7.16 -31.08
CA ASN A 13 -12.42 -8.15 -32.07
C ASN A 13 -11.74 -7.47 -33.28
N HIS A 14 -12.02 -6.18 -33.51
CA HIS A 14 -11.46 -5.39 -34.60
C HIS A 14 -10.83 -4.11 -34.04
N PRO A 15 -9.63 -4.18 -33.43
CA PRO A 15 -9.05 -3.11 -32.62
C PRO A 15 -8.74 -1.79 -33.37
N LEU A 16 -8.87 -1.77 -34.70
CA LEU A 16 -8.72 -0.56 -35.53
C LEU A 16 -10.03 -0.12 -36.20
N GLN A 17 -11.14 -0.83 -35.99
CA GLN A 17 -12.41 -0.54 -36.62
C GLN A 17 -13.33 0.25 -35.68
N ILE A 18 -13.81 1.39 -36.17
CA ILE A 18 -14.90 2.14 -35.57
C ILE A 18 -16.18 1.61 -36.21
N CYS A 19 -17.05 1.01 -35.42
CA CYS A 19 -18.31 0.45 -35.90
C CYS A 19 -19.37 1.53 -36.06
N ASN A 20 -19.29 2.61 -35.27
CA ASN A 20 -20.16 3.77 -35.42
C ASN A 20 -19.63 5.00 -34.67
N GLU A 21 -20.05 6.20 -35.09
CA GLU A 21 -19.69 7.50 -34.50
C GLU A 21 -20.97 8.29 -34.17
N PHE A 22 -21.05 8.87 -32.97
CA PHE A 22 -22.28 9.53 -32.51
C PHE A 22 -22.01 10.80 -31.68
N GLY A 23 -22.94 11.75 -31.78
CA GLY A 23 -23.07 12.85 -30.83
C GLY A 23 -23.62 12.42 -29.45
N LEU A 24 -23.63 13.35 -28.49
CA LEU A 24 -24.15 13.12 -27.13
C LEU A 24 -25.63 12.71 -27.09
N LEU A 25 -26.47 13.37 -27.89
CA LEU A 25 -27.91 13.12 -27.96
C LEU A 25 -28.21 11.77 -28.65
N GLU A 26 -27.48 11.47 -29.72
CA GLU A 26 -27.59 10.22 -30.47
C GLU A 26 -27.15 9.01 -29.62
N HIS A 27 -26.08 9.15 -28.83
CA HIS A 27 -25.62 8.10 -27.92
C HIS A 27 -26.70 7.69 -26.89
N MET A 28 -27.48 8.64 -26.37
CA MET A 28 -28.58 8.33 -25.44
C MET A 28 -29.73 7.62 -26.15
N ALA A 29 -30.12 8.09 -27.34
CA ALA A 29 -31.18 7.46 -28.13
C ALA A 29 -30.82 6.02 -28.53
N ILE A 30 -29.56 5.78 -28.91
CA ILE A 30 -29.09 4.46 -29.33
C ILE A 30 -29.02 3.49 -28.16
N LYS A 31 -28.57 3.93 -26.98
CA LYS A 31 -28.60 3.07 -25.78
C LYS A 31 -30.02 2.59 -25.44
N VAL A 32 -31.02 3.45 -25.60
CA VAL A 32 -32.43 3.10 -25.37
C VAL A 32 -32.93 2.15 -26.45
N MET A 33 -32.63 2.44 -27.72
CA MET A 33 -33.02 1.56 -28.83
C MET A 33 -32.36 0.17 -28.76
N ASP A 34 -31.10 0.10 -28.33
CA ASP A 34 -30.38 -1.16 -28.15
C ASP A 34 -31.00 -2.04 -27.08
N PHE A 35 -31.48 -1.41 -26.00
CA PHE A 35 -32.18 -2.09 -24.91
C PHE A 35 -33.54 -2.64 -25.37
N ILE A 36 -34.22 -1.93 -26.27
CA ILE A 36 -35.58 -2.27 -26.73
C ILE A 36 -35.57 -3.27 -27.90
N LEU A 37 -34.66 -3.12 -28.86
CA LEU A 37 -34.72 -3.83 -30.15
C LEU A 37 -33.93 -5.14 -30.20
N GLY A 38 -33.14 -5.48 -29.16
CA GLY A 38 -32.53 -6.80 -29.02
C GLY A 38 -31.67 -7.26 -30.20
N ALA A 39 -31.05 -6.33 -30.94
CA ALA A 39 -30.19 -6.69 -32.07
C ALA A 39 -28.86 -7.26 -31.56
N ASP A 40 -28.66 -8.57 -31.76
CA ASP A 40 -27.53 -9.34 -31.21
C ASP A 40 -26.19 -9.09 -31.92
N SER A 41 -26.20 -8.56 -33.14
CA SER A 41 -25.01 -8.33 -33.97
C SER A 41 -24.88 -6.88 -34.41
N CYS A 42 -23.64 -6.42 -34.58
CA CYS A 42 -23.35 -5.08 -35.08
C CYS A 42 -23.38 -5.06 -36.61
N ASP A 43 -24.11 -4.14 -37.22
CA ASP A 43 -24.22 -4.05 -38.69
C ASP A 43 -22.88 -3.77 -39.39
N ALA A 44 -21.94 -3.10 -38.70
CA ALA A 44 -20.65 -2.70 -39.28
C ALA A 44 -19.59 -3.81 -39.29
N CYS A 45 -19.62 -4.73 -38.32
CA CYS A 45 -18.55 -5.75 -38.16
C CYS A 45 -19.08 -7.15 -37.86
N HIS A 46 -20.40 -7.31 -37.83
CA HIS A 46 -21.16 -8.53 -37.51
C HIS A 46 -20.77 -9.23 -36.21
N CYS A 47 -19.98 -8.59 -35.35
CA CYS A 47 -19.64 -9.10 -34.03
C CYS A 47 -20.78 -8.86 -33.06
N SER A 48 -20.87 -9.72 -32.04
CA SER A 48 -21.83 -9.53 -30.96
C SER A 48 -21.63 -8.19 -30.26
N ARG A 49 -22.72 -7.60 -29.77
CA ARG A 49 -22.70 -6.30 -29.11
C ARG A 49 -21.85 -6.29 -27.83
N SER A 50 -21.69 -7.44 -27.18
CA SER A 50 -20.81 -7.62 -26.01
C SER A 50 -19.34 -7.28 -26.30
N TYR A 51 -18.91 -7.41 -27.57
CA TYR A 51 -17.56 -7.04 -28.00
C TYR A 51 -17.41 -5.57 -28.36
N HIS A 52 -18.38 -4.70 -28.03
CA HIS A 52 -18.31 -3.29 -28.36
C HIS A 52 -18.25 -2.40 -27.13
N CYS A 53 -17.34 -1.43 -27.15
CA CYS A 53 -17.23 -0.40 -26.13
C CYS A 53 -17.52 0.96 -26.75
N THR A 54 -18.27 1.79 -26.03
CA THR A 54 -18.47 3.20 -26.40
C THR A 54 -17.47 4.06 -25.63
N THR A 55 -16.64 4.81 -26.35
CA THR A 55 -15.59 5.65 -25.76
C THR A 55 -15.42 6.96 -26.52
N LYS A 56 -14.89 8.01 -25.88
CA LYS A 56 -14.49 9.28 -26.52
C LYS A 56 -13.08 9.22 -27.09
N GLU A 57 -12.67 8.04 -27.53
CA GLU A 57 -11.36 7.79 -28.08
C GLU A 57 -11.50 7.05 -29.40
N LYS A 58 -10.57 7.26 -30.33
CA LYS A 58 -10.49 6.49 -31.57
C LYS A 58 -9.14 5.78 -31.72
N PRO A 59 -9.12 4.56 -32.27
CA PRO A 59 -7.88 3.88 -32.59
C PRO A 59 -7.18 4.63 -33.73
N VAL A 60 -5.88 4.86 -33.58
CA VAL A 60 -5.06 5.52 -34.60
C VAL A 60 -3.84 4.65 -34.87
N LYS A 61 -3.64 4.26 -36.12
CA LYS A 61 -2.42 3.59 -36.56
C LYS A 61 -1.28 4.60 -36.49
N ARG A 62 -0.35 4.39 -35.57
CA ARG A 62 0.88 5.18 -35.49
C ARG A 62 2.03 4.33 -36.03
N ILE A 63 2.75 4.85 -37.00
CA ILE A 63 4.02 4.26 -37.43
C ILE A 63 5.08 4.77 -36.47
N ARG A 64 5.77 3.85 -35.80
CA ARG A 64 6.91 4.14 -34.93
C ARG A 64 8.15 3.53 -35.54
N THR A 65 9.28 4.21 -35.42
CA THR A 65 10.56 3.65 -35.86
C THR A 65 11.13 2.74 -34.75
N VAL A 66 11.99 1.80 -35.11
CA VAL A 66 12.64 0.91 -34.15
C VAL A 66 13.44 1.72 -33.13
N GLU A 67 14.09 2.80 -33.57
CA GLU A 67 14.86 3.72 -32.71
C GLU A 67 13.97 4.37 -31.66
N SER A 68 12.77 4.82 -32.03
CA SER A 68 11.83 5.43 -31.08
C SER A 68 11.36 4.43 -30.01
N ILE A 69 11.19 3.15 -30.38
CA ILE A 69 10.83 2.10 -29.44
C ILE A 69 11.99 1.79 -28.51
N LEU A 70 13.21 1.70 -29.04
CA LEU A 70 14.41 1.46 -28.24
C LEU A 70 14.66 2.59 -27.24
N GLN A 71 14.40 3.85 -27.64
CA GLN A 71 14.51 4.99 -26.75
C GLN A 71 13.46 4.97 -25.63
N ASP A 72 12.21 4.62 -25.94
CA ASP A 72 11.15 4.45 -24.93
C ASP A 72 11.54 3.34 -23.93
N VAL A 73 11.98 2.18 -24.42
CA VAL A 73 12.39 1.04 -23.58
C VAL A 73 13.58 1.40 -22.69
N LYS A 74 14.58 2.09 -23.25
CA LYS A 74 15.73 2.54 -22.47
C LYS A 74 15.31 3.52 -21.37
N SER A 75 14.45 4.48 -21.68
CA SER A 75 13.97 5.46 -20.71
C SER A 75 13.24 4.78 -19.55
N LEU A 76 12.36 3.82 -19.85
CA LEU A 76 11.68 3.02 -18.82
C LEU A 76 12.64 2.19 -17.97
N TYR A 77 13.69 1.63 -18.58
CA TYR A 77 14.71 0.90 -17.86
C TYR A 77 15.50 1.82 -16.91
N ASP A 78 15.96 2.96 -17.40
CA ASP A 78 16.73 3.93 -16.62
C ASP A 78 15.88 4.50 -15.46
N GLU A 79 14.60 4.79 -15.69
CA GLU A 79 13.65 5.18 -14.66
C GLU A 79 13.52 4.09 -13.58
N ASN A 80 13.27 2.84 -13.98
CA ASN A 80 13.15 1.73 -13.02
C ASN A 80 14.45 1.48 -12.24
N ALA A 81 15.60 1.57 -12.90
CA ALA A 81 16.91 1.45 -12.25
C ALA A 81 17.11 2.55 -11.20
N SER A 82 16.79 3.80 -11.55
CA SER A 82 16.89 4.94 -10.63
C SER A 82 15.95 4.80 -9.42
N GLN A 83 14.71 4.34 -9.64
CA GLN A 83 13.76 4.06 -8.57
C GLN A 83 14.26 2.93 -7.67
N GLY A 84 14.83 1.88 -8.23
CA GLY A 84 15.41 0.78 -7.47
C GLY A 84 16.56 1.23 -6.55
N ILE A 85 17.42 2.13 -7.03
CA ILE A 85 18.49 2.73 -6.21
C ILE A 85 17.89 3.56 -5.07
N ARG A 86 16.89 4.40 -5.38
CA ARG A 86 16.23 5.24 -4.37
C ARG A 86 15.57 4.41 -3.27
N LEU A 87 14.80 3.39 -3.64
CA LEU A 87 14.14 2.49 -2.70
C LEU A 87 15.14 1.74 -1.82
N LYS A 88 16.27 1.28 -2.39
CA LYS A 88 17.34 0.67 -1.58
C LYS A 88 17.90 1.66 -0.56
N GLY A 89 18.11 2.91 -0.95
CA GLY A 89 18.55 3.97 -0.03
C GLY A 89 17.56 4.23 1.11
N GLU A 90 16.26 4.27 0.80
CA GLU A 90 15.19 4.41 1.80
C GLU A 90 15.17 3.22 2.76
N ILE A 91 15.29 1.98 2.25
CA ILE A 91 15.36 0.76 3.08
C ILE A 91 16.56 0.82 4.03
N THR A 92 17.74 1.19 3.54
CA THR A 92 18.93 1.32 4.39
C THR A 92 18.72 2.37 5.47
N LYS A 93 18.15 3.53 5.12
CA LYS A 93 17.83 4.57 6.09
C LYS A 93 16.88 4.06 7.18
N TRP A 94 15.79 3.40 6.79
CA TRP A 94 14.84 2.83 7.76
C TRP A 94 15.48 1.77 8.65
N SER A 95 16.39 0.95 8.11
CA SER A 95 17.15 0.00 8.92
C SER A 95 17.97 0.70 10.00
N THR A 96 18.67 1.77 9.64
CA THR A 96 19.44 2.58 10.59
C THR A 96 18.53 3.25 11.63
N ASP A 97 17.40 3.81 11.20
CA ASP A 97 16.43 4.44 12.12
C ASP A 97 15.88 3.41 13.13
N ILE A 98 15.62 2.16 12.69
CA ILE A 98 15.21 1.06 13.58
C ILE A 98 16.31 0.75 14.60
N GLU A 99 17.56 0.57 14.17
CA GLU A 99 18.68 0.28 15.08
C GLU A 99 18.84 1.37 16.15
N ILE A 100 18.69 2.64 15.77
CA ILE A 100 18.74 3.77 16.71
C ILE A 100 17.58 3.69 17.71
N LEU A 101 16.36 3.43 17.25
CA LEU A 101 15.19 3.30 18.14
C LEU A 101 15.32 2.13 19.10
N GLU A 102 15.89 1.02 18.65
CA GLU A 102 16.17 -0.14 19.50
C GLU A 102 17.17 0.20 20.61
N ALA A 103 18.26 0.90 20.29
CA ALA A 103 19.23 1.35 21.28
C ALA A 103 18.61 2.33 22.31
N VAL A 104 17.74 3.24 21.85
CA VAL A 104 17.02 4.17 22.75
C VAL A 104 16.06 3.42 23.68
N LEU A 105 15.37 2.39 23.17
CA LEU A 105 14.48 1.57 23.99
C LEU A 105 15.26 0.80 25.07
N GLU A 106 16.40 0.21 24.72
CA GLU A 106 17.28 -0.47 25.66
C GLU A 106 17.82 0.49 26.73
N GLN A 107 18.20 1.70 26.34
CA GLN A 107 18.58 2.75 27.29
C GLN A 107 17.43 3.08 28.26
N LYS A 108 16.22 3.25 27.76
CA LYS A 108 15.04 3.56 28.59
C LYS A 108 14.66 2.41 29.52
N GLU A 109 14.82 1.16 29.09
CA GLU A 109 14.65 0.00 29.98
C GLU A 109 15.60 0.07 31.17
N ASN A 110 16.88 0.36 30.92
CA ASN A 110 17.88 0.48 31.98
C ASN A 110 17.59 1.66 32.91
N GLU A 111 17.19 2.82 32.38
CA GLU A 111 16.78 3.97 33.19
C GLU A 111 15.58 3.64 34.11
N ILE A 112 14.57 2.93 33.59
CA ILE A 112 13.43 2.46 34.40
C ILE A 112 13.91 1.53 35.51
N ARG A 113 14.81 0.59 35.20
CA ARG A 113 15.38 -0.34 36.19
C ARG A 113 16.08 0.43 37.32
N GLU A 114 16.93 1.39 36.99
CA GLU A 114 17.63 2.22 37.98
C GLU A 114 16.64 3.02 38.84
N CYS A 115 15.63 3.66 38.24
CA CYS A 115 14.61 4.37 38.97
C CYS A 115 13.84 3.47 39.96
N CYS A 116 13.48 2.25 39.54
CA CYS A 116 12.81 1.29 40.41
C CYS A 116 13.68 0.90 41.61
N HIS A 117 14.99 0.67 41.40
CA HIS A 117 15.92 0.40 42.50
C HIS A 117 16.05 1.57 43.48
N GLU A 118 16.17 2.81 42.98
CA GLU A 118 16.26 3.99 43.85
C GLU A 118 14.95 4.23 44.62
N LEU A 119 13.79 4.04 43.99
CA LEU A 119 12.50 4.13 44.67
C LEU A 119 12.37 3.08 45.78
N LYS A 120 12.85 1.85 45.58
CA LYS A 120 12.83 0.79 46.59
C LYS A 120 13.67 1.16 47.82
N LYS A 121 14.84 1.80 47.62
CA LYS A 121 15.68 2.29 48.73
C LYS A 121 14.97 3.34 49.58
N ILE A 122 14.21 4.23 48.94
CA ILE A 122 13.48 5.31 49.62
C ILE A 122 12.21 4.78 50.31
N CYS A 123 11.49 3.87 49.65
CA CYS A 123 10.24 3.29 50.14
C CYS A 123 10.27 1.75 50.06
N PRO A 124 10.82 1.06 51.08
CA PRO A 124 10.94 -0.41 51.07
C PRO A 124 9.59 -1.13 51.00
N GLN A 125 8.52 -0.50 51.50
CA GLN A 125 7.16 -1.05 51.50
C GLN A 125 6.40 -0.81 50.19
N PHE A 126 7.01 -0.13 49.20
CA PHE A 126 6.36 0.13 47.92
C PHE A 126 6.20 -1.18 47.13
N ASN A 127 4.96 -1.53 46.78
CA ASN A 127 4.66 -2.70 45.96
C ASN A 127 4.66 -2.32 44.48
N PHE A 128 5.79 -2.53 43.81
CA PHE A 128 5.96 -2.18 42.40
C PHE A 128 5.06 -3.00 41.47
N VAL A 129 4.69 -4.22 41.84
CA VAL A 129 3.82 -5.10 41.02
C VAL A 129 2.44 -4.49 40.82
N ASP A 130 1.85 -3.93 41.88
CA ASP A 130 0.50 -3.36 41.81
C ASP A 130 0.48 -2.08 40.97
N GLU A 131 1.49 -1.22 41.12
CA GLU A 131 1.50 0.09 40.47
C GLU A 131 1.99 0.07 39.01
N LEU A 132 2.84 -0.89 38.65
CA LEU A 132 3.29 -1.05 37.26
C LEU A 132 2.38 -1.96 36.43
N ASN A 133 1.38 -2.62 37.04
CA ASN A 133 0.44 -3.51 36.33
C ASN A 133 -0.36 -2.79 35.24
N CYS A 134 -0.78 -1.54 35.48
CA CYS A 134 -1.44 -0.72 34.47
C CYS A 134 -0.52 -0.42 33.29
N VAL A 135 0.77 -0.16 33.56
CA VAL A 135 1.79 0.11 32.54
C VAL A 135 2.05 -1.14 31.70
N PHE A 136 2.19 -2.32 32.33
CA PHE A 136 2.34 -3.57 31.60
C PHE A 136 1.15 -3.89 30.70
N THR A 137 -0.07 -3.61 31.17
CA THR A 137 -1.27 -3.80 30.38
C THR A 137 -1.27 -2.91 29.14
N ALA A 138 -0.86 -1.65 29.28
CA ALA A 138 -0.70 -0.73 28.15
C ALA A 138 0.40 -1.19 27.17
N MET A 139 1.56 -1.61 27.68
CA MET A 139 2.65 -2.13 26.85
C MET A 139 2.24 -3.39 26.06
N MET A 140 1.54 -4.33 26.70
CA MET A 140 1.02 -5.54 26.05
C MET A 140 -0.04 -5.20 24.99
N ALA A 141 -0.93 -4.25 25.26
CA ALA A 141 -1.91 -3.78 24.28
C ALA A 141 -1.21 -3.18 23.05
N HIS A 142 -0.17 -2.37 23.28
CA HIS A 142 0.63 -1.79 22.21
C HIS A 142 1.41 -2.86 21.42
N ALA A 143 2.06 -3.82 22.09
CA ALA A 143 2.76 -4.92 21.44
C ALA A 143 1.84 -5.74 20.50
N ARG A 144 0.57 -5.93 20.88
CA ARG A 144 -0.43 -6.61 20.05
C ARG A 144 -0.81 -5.85 18.78
N THR A 145 -0.67 -4.52 18.77
CA THR A 145 -0.90 -3.69 17.57
C THR A 145 0.24 -3.78 16.55
N LEU A 146 1.41 -4.30 16.95
CA LEU A 146 2.53 -4.49 16.03
C LEU A 146 2.20 -5.56 14.99
N THR A 147 2.32 -5.22 13.71
CA THR A 147 2.05 -6.12 12.58
C THR A 147 3.22 -7.06 12.29
N SER A 148 4.45 -6.63 12.58
CA SER A 148 5.65 -7.48 12.45
C SER A 148 5.73 -8.48 13.60
N LEU A 149 5.84 -9.76 13.25
CA LEU A 149 6.01 -10.85 14.23
C LEU A 149 7.32 -10.70 15.03
N GLU A 150 8.39 -10.25 14.38
CA GLU A 150 9.69 -10.04 15.01
C GLU A 150 9.63 -8.87 16.00
N ALA A 151 9.06 -7.74 15.58
CA ALA A 151 8.86 -6.59 16.46
C ALA A 151 7.99 -6.95 17.67
N ARG A 152 6.93 -7.76 17.46
CA ARG A 152 6.09 -8.26 18.54
C ARG A 152 6.86 -9.13 19.53
N LYS A 153 7.64 -10.10 19.03
CA LYS A 153 8.49 -10.95 19.89
C LYS A 153 9.50 -10.13 20.70
N LYS A 154 10.10 -9.11 20.09
CA LYS A 154 11.05 -8.23 20.78
C LYS A 154 10.37 -7.41 21.88
N ALA A 155 9.19 -6.85 21.59
CA ALA A 155 8.37 -6.14 22.57
C ALA A 155 7.91 -7.05 23.71
N ASP A 156 7.45 -8.27 23.42
CA ASP A 156 7.02 -9.25 24.43
C ASP A 156 8.19 -9.61 25.36
N LYS A 157 9.40 -9.84 24.81
CA LYS A 157 10.61 -10.11 25.60
C LYS A 157 10.99 -8.93 26.50
N MET A 158 10.90 -7.69 26.00
CA MET A 158 11.16 -6.49 26.79
C MET A 158 10.16 -6.37 27.95
N ILE A 159 8.89 -6.64 27.70
CA ILE A 159 7.84 -6.64 28.74
C ILE A 159 8.11 -7.71 29.80
N GLU A 160 8.53 -8.92 29.39
CA GLU A 160 8.91 -9.99 30.32
C GLU A 160 10.09 -9.58 31.20
N ASN A 161 11.17 -9.04 30.62
CA ASN A 161 12.33 -8.56 31.38
C ASN A 161 11.94 -7.53 32.46
N ILE A 162 11.09 -6.55 32.12
CA ILE A 162 10.66 -5.52 33.07
C ILE A 162 9.76 -6.13 34.16
N LYS A 163 8.90 -7.09 33.82
CA LYS A 163 8.08 -7.82 34.81
C LYS A 163 8.94 -8.59 35.80
N ASP A 164 9.99 -9.26 35.34
CA ASP A 164 10.87 -10.04 36.20
C ASP A 164 11.57 -9.15 37.24
N ILE A 165 12.09 -7.99 36.82
CA ILE A 165 12.70 -7.01 37.72
C ILE A 165 11.69 -6.50 38.76
N VAL A 166 10.47 -6.17 38.33
CA VAL A 166 9.42 -5.68 39.24
C VAL A 166 9.02 -6.75 40.26
N ASN A 167 8.97 -8.01 39.84
CA ASN A 167 8.70 -9.14 40.72
C ASN A 167 9.85 -9.39 41.71
N GLU A 168 11.11 -9.22 41.31
CA GLU A 168 12.27 -9.30 42.20
C GLU A 168 12.21 -8.19 43.26
N LEU A 169 12.04 -6.94 42.83
CA LEU A 169 12.01 -5.77 43.71
C LEU A 169 10.81 -5.73 44.68
N SER A 170 9.76 -6.49 44.40
CA SER A 170 8.58 -6.59 45.28
C SER A 170 8.67 -7.75 46.28
N LYS A 171 9.62 -8.67 46.11
CA LYS A 171 9.86 -9.81 47.02
C LYS A 171 10.98 -9.55 48.04
N GLU A 172 11.89 -8.61 47.75
CA GLU A 172 12.87 -8.05 48.69
C GLU A 172 12.23 -7.05 49.67
#